data_AF-A0A315TCB2-F1
#
_entry.id   AF-A0A315TCB2-F1
#
_cell.length_a   1.000
_cell.length_b   1.000
_cell.length_c   1.000
_cell.angle_alpha   90.00
_cell.angle_beta   90.00
_cell.angle_gamma   90.00
#
_symmetry.space_group_name_H-M   'P 1'
#
loop_
_entity.id
_entity.type
_entity.pdbx_description
1 polymer ?
#
loop_
_entity_poly.entity_id
_entity_poly.type
_entity_poly.pdbx_seq_one_letter_code
_entity_poly.pdbx_strand_id
1 'polypeptide(L)'
;MTTINLQQSFTARLEGQSSNQRVPVLLIDRQLIEVDSSGWLCLPSKYSDALVLLRATLRFDFLGQYGDSCHYRVSCATRGSYYFERQLGRSRNGYLGFYGSVSSDVFWKIDVINGSANGESPVFTLSDHQGRAVGSLTENSLAHGQITYLVTSDFKPNVQQFTLADYQPI
;
A
#
# COMPACT_ATOMS: atom_id res chain seq x y z
N MET A 1 16.59 12.31 13.34
CA MET A 1 15.60 11.90 12.33
C MET A 1 16.36 11.33 11.14
N THR A 2 16.00 10.14 10.68
CA THR A 2 16.60 9.56 9.47
C THR A 2 16.09 10.34 8.26
N THR A 3 16.99 10.86 7.44
CA THR A 3 16.62 11.50 6.18
C THR A 3 16.06 10.44 5.23
N ILE A 4 14.86 10.66 4.71
CA ILE A 4 14.23 9.74 3.75
C ILE A 4 14.85 9.98 2.37
N ASN A 5 15.45 8.94 1.81
CA ASN A 5 15.91 8.89 0.43
C ASN A 5 15.08 7.86 -0.33
N LEU A 6 14.36 8.30 -1.35
CA LEU A 6 13.56 7.41 -2.19
C LEU A 6 14.41 6.74 -3.28
N GLN A 7 15.58 7.28 -3.64
CA GLN A 7 16.44 6.70 -4.67
C GLN A 7 17.30 5.53 -4.16
N GLN A 8 16.75 4.68 -3.30
CA GLN A 8 17.37 3.47 -2.76
C GLN A 8 16.30 2.48 -2.29
N SER A 9 16.70 1.24 -2.01
CA SER A 9 15.81 0.25 -1.41
C SER A 9 15.56 0.54 0.06
N PHE A 10 14.35 0.24 0.54
CA PHE A 10 13.99 0.44 1.93
C PHE A 10 12.84 -0.46 2.37
N THR A 11 12.63 -0.53 3.69
CA THR A 11 11.37 -0.98 4.26
C THR A 11 10.66 0.18 4.95
N ALA A 12 9.33 0.19 4.90
CA ALA A 12 8.51 1.21 5.55
C ALA A 12 7.09 0.68 5.75
N ARG A 13 6.35 1.34 6.63
CA ARG A 13 4.89 1.26 6.67
C ARG A 13 4.29 2.41 5.87
N LEU A 14 3.15 2.16 5.25
CA LEU A 14 2.37 3.20 4.59
C LEU A 14 1.34 3.78 5.57
N GLU A 15 1.21 5.09 5.57
CA GLU A 15 0.08 5.78 6.16
C GLU A 15 -0.68 6.49 5.04
N GLY A 16 -1.99 6.26 4.95
CA GLY A 16 -2.88 6.96 4.03
C GLY A 16 -3.40 8.24 4.64
N GLN A 17 -3.57 9.28 3.83
CA GLN A 17 -4.27 10.50 4.20
C GLN A 17 -5.80 10.31 4.09
N SER A 18 -6.54 10.49 5.19
CA SER A 18 -8.02 10.42 5.23
C SER A 18 -8.58 11.64 5.98
N SER A 19 -9.36 12.49 5.31
CA SER A 19 -10.07 13.63 5.91
C SER A 19 -9.24 14.48 6.90
N ASN A 20 -7.96 14.70 6.60
CA ASN A 20 -6.94 15.42 7.40
C ASN A 20 -6.20 14.63 8.50
N GLN A 21 -6.38 13.32 8.57
CA GLN A 21 -5.61 12.45 9.46
C GLN A 21 -4.77 11.46 8.66
N ARG A 22 -3.60 11.14 9.20
CA ARG A 22 -2.80 10.00 8.75
C ARG A 22 -3.33 8.75 9.43
N VAL A 23 -3.68 7.75 8.63
CA VAL A 23 -4.17 6.47 9.12
C VAL A 23 -3.25 5.35 8.60
N PRO A 24 -2.91 4.35 9.44
CA PRO A 24 -2.04 3.27 8.98
C PRO A 24 -2.72 2.47 7.88
N VAL A 25 -1.97 2.09 6.85
CA VAL A 25 -2.41 1.04 5.94
C VAL A 25 -2.29 -0.31 6.64
N LEU A 26 -3.39 -1.04 6.65
CA LEU A 26 -3.51 -2.34 7.29
C LEU A 26 -3.63 -3.44 6.23
N LEU A 27 -3.20 -4.63 6.59
CA LEU A 27 -3.35 -5.86 5.84
C LEU A 27 -4.46 -6.67 6.49
N ILE A 28 -5.44 -7.08 5.69
CA ILE A 28 -6.45 -8.04 6.12
C ILE A 28 -5.78 -9.41 6.17
N ASP A 29 -5.51 -9.88 7.38
CA ASP A 29 -4.89 -11.18 7.56
C ASP A 29 -5.90 -12.29 7.26
N ARG A 30 -5.38 -13.47 6.93
CA ARG A 30 -6.18 -14.62 6.50
C ARG A 30 -7.34 -14.86 7.47
N GLN A 31 -8.56 -14.65 6.97
CA GLN A 31 -9.75 -15.15 7.65
C GLN A 31 -9.92 -16.61 7.28
N LEU A 32 -10.21 -17.46 8.27
CA LEU A 32 -10.38 -18.91 8.08
C LEU A 32 -11.52 -19.29 7.11
N ILE A 33 -12.37 -18.33 6.69
CA ILE A 33 -13.64 -18.61 6.01
C ILE A 33 -13.87 -17.81 4.71
N GLU A 34 -13.17 -16.70 4.44
CA GLU A 34 -13.36 -15.94 3.19
C GLU A 34 -12.05 -15.80 2.39
N VAL A 35 -11.99 -16.53 1.26
CA VAL A 35 -10.84 -16.59 0.35
C VAL A 35 -10.66 -15.28 -0.42
N ASP A 36 -11.74 -14.52 -0.62
CA ASP A 36 -11.74 -13.37 -1.52
C ASP A 36 -11.24 -12.09 -0.84
N SER A 37 -11.47 -11.89 0.46
CA SER A 37 -11.10 -10.66 1.20
C SER A 37 -9.68 -10.67 1.79
N SER A 38 -8.96 -11.78 1.62
CA SER A 38 -7.71 -12.07 2.33
C SER A 38 -6.48 -11.50 1.62
N GLY A 39 -5.61 -10.80 2.36
CA GLY A 39 -4.34 -10.28 1.84
C GLY A 39 -4.44 -8.92 1.16
N TRP A 40 -5.63 -8.31 1.20
CA TRP A 40 -5.89 -6.97 0.70
C TRP A 40 -5.43 -5.90 1.69
N LEU A 41 -5.04 -4.77 1.14
CA LEU A 41 -4.69 -3.58 1.91
C LEU A 41 -5.93 -2.72 2.12
N CYS A 42 -6.08 -2.18 3.32
CA CYS A 42 -7.19 -1.32 3.68
C CYS A 42 -6.74 -0.16 4.59
N LEU A 43 -7.58 0.86 4.67
CA LEU A 43 -7.50 1.89 5.71
C LEU A 43 -8.48 1.52 6.82
N PRO A 44 -8.14 1.76 8.10
CA PRO A 44 -9.03 1.45 9.21
C PRO A 44 -10.32 2.26 9.10
N SER A 45 -11.45 1.59 9.29
CA SER A 45 -12.74 2.22 9.52
C SER A 45 -13.14 2.08 10.99
N LYS A 46 -14.06 2.95 11.46
CA LYS A 46 -14.59 2.90 12.83
C LYS A 46 -15.35 1.61 13.19
N TYR A 47 -15.61 0.72 12.22
CA TYR A 47 -16.54 -0.41 12.38
C TYR A 47 -15.96 -1.76 11.93
N SER A 48 -14.63 -1.91 11.92
CA SER A 48 -13.92 -3.09 11.38
C SER A 48 -13.60 -4.18 12.42
N ASP A 49 -14.37 -4.28 13.51
CA ASP A 49 -14.08 -5.18 14.65
C ASP A 49 -14.07 -6.68 14.31
N ALA A 50 -14.66 -7.07 13.17
CA ALA A 50 -14.72 -8.47 12.73
C ALA A 50 -13.51 -8.90 11.88
N LEU A 51 -12.55 -8.01 11.59
CA LEU A 51 -11.36 -8.33 10.79
C LEU A 51 -10.11 -8.48 11.66
N VAL A 52 -9.27 -9.47 11.31
CA VAL A 52 -7.91 -9.54 11.84
C VAL A 52 -7.04 -8.65 10.98
N LEU A 53 -6.68 -7.48 11.50
CA LEU A 53 -5.91 -6.48 10.80
C LEU A 53 -4.47 -6.41 11.33
N LEU A 54 -3.50 -6.47 10.42
CA LEU A 54 -2.08 -6.34 10.73
C LEU A 54 -1.55 -5.03 10.16
N ARG A 55 -0.62 -4.37 10.87
CA ARG A 55 0.15 -3.28 10.26
C ARG A 55 1.08 -3.86 9.19
N ALA A 56 0.92 -3.42 7.95
CA ALA A 56 1.71 -3.90 6.83
C ALA A 56 3.06 -3.15 6.80
N THR A 57 4.16 -3.87 7.01
CA THR A 57 5.49 -3.38 6.62
C THR A 57 5.75 -3.84 5.20
N LEU A 58 6.11 -2.90 4.33
CA LEU A 58 6.40 -3.13 2.92
C LEU A 58 7.91 -3.01 2.70
N ARG A 59 8.43 -3.82 1.80
CA ARG A 59 9.78 -3.69 1.24
C ARG A 59 9.65 -3.10 -0.16
N PHE A 60 10.39 -2.04 -0.41
CA PHE A 60 10.51 -1.34 -1.68
C PHE A 60 11.91 -1.59 -2.22
N ASP A 61 12.02 -2.47 -3.20
CA ASP A 61 13.28 -2.75 -3.91
C ASP A 61 13.39 -1.79 -5.10
N PHE A 62 14.34 -0.85 -5.03
CA PHE A 62 14.49 0.22 -6.02
C PHE A 62 14.95 -0.33 -7.37
N LEU A 63 14.23 0.05 -8.43
CA LEU A 63 14.52 -0.33 -9.81
C LEU A 63 15.18 0.80 -10.61
N GLY A 64 15.01 2.04 -10.17
CA GLY A 64 15.49 3.23 -10.87
C GLY A 64 14.51 4.40 -10.78
N GLN A 65 14.95 5.55 -11.27
CA GLN A 65 14.12 6.74 -11.43
C GLN A 65 13.94 7.05 -12.91
N TYR A 66 12.71 7.38 -13.30
CA TYR A 66 12.36 7.73 -14.67
C TYR A 66 11.52 9.01 -14.65
N GLY A 67 12.11 10.12 -15.09
CA GLY A 67 11.54 11.44 -14.87
C GLY A 67 11.46 11.73 -13.36
N ASP A 68 10.28 12.15 -12.90
CA ASP A 68 10.04 12.48 -11.49
C ASP A 68 9.61 11.27 -10.65
N SER A 69 9.39 10.10 -11.28
CA SER A 69 8.88 8.90 -10.64
C SER A 69 9.99 7.95 -10.20
N CYS A 70 9.98 7.51 -8.94
CA CYS A 70 10.82 6.40 -8.47
C CYS A 70 10.08 5.07 -8.65
N HIS A 71 10.75 4.07 -9.24
CA HIS A 71 10.16 2.78 -9.55
C HIS A 71 10.67 1.70 -8.58
N TYR A 72 9.77 0.82 -8.13
CA TYR A 72 10.09 -0.25 -7.17
C TYR A 72 9.39 -1.55 -7.50
N ARG A 73 10.03 -2.67 -7.14
CA ARG A 73 9.29 -3.88 -6.76
C ARG A 73 8.87 -3.74 -5.31
N VAL A 74 7.63 -4.08 -5.01
CA VAL A 74 7.08 -3.94 -3.66
C VAL A 74 6.64 -5.30 -3.16
N SER A 75 7.05 -5.67 -1.95
CA SER A 75 6.70 -6.95 -1.31
C SER A 75 6.33 -6.76 0.16
N CYS A 76 5.65 -7.75 0.73
CA CYS A 76 5.34 -7.76 2.16
C CYS A 76 6.58 -8.11 2.97
N ALA A 77 6.94 -7.25 3.92
CA ALA A 77 8.01 -7.46 4.88
C ALA A 77 7.49 -7.69 6.31
N THR A 78 6.18 -7.84 6.51
CA THR A 78 5.60 -8.20 7.81
C THR A 78 5.98 -9.63 8.17
N ARG A 79 7.00 -9.79 9.02
CA ARG A 79 7.44 -11.12 9.52
C ARG A 79 6.31 -11.85 10.25
N GLY A 80 6.25 -13.17 10.07
CA GLY A 80 5.23 -14.02 10.69
C GLY A 80 3.85 -13.97 10.01
N SER A 81 3.64 -13.05 9.05
CA SER A 81 2.45 -13.06 8.21
C SER A 81 2.56 -14.13 7.12
N TYR A 82 1.42 -14.74 6.77
CA TYR A 82 1.31 -15.63 5.61
C TYR A 82 1.71 -14.96 4.28
N TYR A 83 1.65 -13.63 4.23
CA TYR A 83 1.97 -12.84 3.04
C TYR A 83 3.44 -12.44 2.95
N PHE A 84 4.29 -12.80 3.91
CA PHE A 84 5.72 -12.47 3.89
C PHE A 84 6.37 -12.84 2.56
N GLU A 85 7.18 -11.92 2.01
CA GLU A 85 7.85 -11.98 0.69
C GLU A 85 6.93 -12.02 -0.54
N ARG A 86 5.60 -12.09 -0.37
CA ARG A 86 4.67 -11.96 -1.48
C ARG A 86 4.69 -10.53 -2.01
N GLN A 87 4.59 -10.43 -3.32
CA GLN A 87 4.67 -9.15 -4.00
C GLN A 87 3.31 -8.44 -4.00
N LEU A 88 3.37 -7.12 -3.92
CA LEU A 88 2.22 -6.24 -4.06
C LEU A 88 1.72 -6.30 -5.50
N GLY A 89 0.44 -6.61 -5.65
CA GLY A 89 -0.21 -6.70 -6.95
C GLY A 89 -1.65 -6.24 -6.89
N ARG A 90 -2.38 -6.50 -7.96
CA ARG A 90 -3.79 -6.15 -8.09
C ARG A 90 -4.60 -7.40 -8.39
N SER A 91 -5.73 -7.58 -7.70
CA SER A 91 -6.70 -8.62 -8.05
C SER A 91 -7.40 -8.30 -9.37
N ARG A 92 -8.17 -9.25 -9.92
CA ARG A 92 -9.00 -9.01 -11.11
C ARG A 92 -10.01 -7.87 -10.93
N ASN A 93 -10.43 -7.64 -9.69
CA ASN A 93 -11.46 -6.65 -9.35
C ASN A 93 -10.84 -5.31 -8.87
N GLY A 94 -9.52 -5.15 -9.00
CA GLY A 94 -8.84 -3.89 -8.71
C GLY A 94 -8.27 -3.75 -7.30
N TYR A 95 -8.57 -4.67 -6.38
CA TYR A 95 -8.07 -4.61 -5.00
C TYR A 95 -6.56 -4.81 -4.91
N LEU A 96 -5.92 -3.93 -4.15
CA LEU A 96 -4.49 -3.95 -3.87
C LEU A 96 -4.21 -4.94 -2.74
N GLY A 97 -3.23 -5.82 -2.92
CA GLY A 97 -2.90 -6.82 -1.92
C GLY A 97 -1.61 -7.57 -2.23
N PHE A 98 -1.26 -8.56 -1.40
CA PHE A 98 -0.06 -9.37 -1.57
C PHE A 98 -0.38 -10.75 -2.15
N TYR A 99 0.15 -11.02 -3.34
CA TYR A 99 -0.17 -12.22 -4.12
C TYR A 99 1.07 -13.09 -4.35
N GLY A 100 0.88 -14.41 -4.36
CA GLY A 100 1.99 -15.37 -4.53
C GLY A 100 2.53 -15.46 -5.95
N SER A 101 1.74 -15.06 -6.95
CA SER A 101 2.14 -15.04 -8.36
C SER A 101 1.80 -13.69 -8.96
N VAL A 102 2.83 -12.88 -9.20
CA VAL A 102 2.76 -11.67 -10.00
C VAL A 102 3.87 -11.72 -11.02
N SER A 103 3.59 -11.18 -12.20
CA SER A 103 4.55 -11.19 -13.31
C SER A 103 5.76 -10.31 -12.98
N SER A 104 6.93 -10.66 -13.52
CA SER A 104 8.21 -10.01 -13.20
C SER A 104 8.32 -8.56 -13.68
N ASP A 105 7.42 -8.15 -14.57
CA ASP A 105 7.24 -6.79 -15.10
C ASP A 105 6.37 -5.91 -14.21
N VAL A 106 5.78 -6.45 -13.14
CA VAL A 106 5.02 -5.65 -12.17
C VAL A 106 5.99 -4.81 -11.34
N PHE A 107 5.85 -3.49 -11.46
CA PHE A 107 6.48 -2.51 -10.59
C PHE A 107 5.49 -1.43 -10.18
N TRP A 108 5.86 -0.66 -9.17
CA TRP A 108 5.09 0.43 -8.60
C TRP A 108 5.87 1.72 -8.67
N LYS A 109 5.17 2.83 -8.89
CA LYS A 109 5.72 4.17 -9.03
C LYS A 109 5.35 5.01 -7.82
N ILE A 110 6.34 5.68 -7.25
CA ILE A 110 6.15 6.72 -6.24
C ILE A 110 6.38 8.07 -6.92
N ASP A 111 5.34 8.91 -6.90
CA ASP A 111 5.38 10.29 -7.38
C ASP A 111 5.20 11.23 -6.18
N VAL A 112 6.23 12.02 -5.85
CA VAL A 112 6.20 12.91 -4.69
C VAL A 112 5.36 14.15 -5.03
N ILE A 113 4.36 14.43 -4.19
CA ILE A 113 3.47 15.59 -4.32
C ILE A 113 4.01 16.78 -3.52
N ASN A 114 4.41 16.53 -2.27
CA ASN A 114 4.88 17.54 -1.33
C ASN A 114 5.87 16.92 -0.34
N GLY A 115 6.76 17.75 0.19
CA GLY A 115 7.85 17.32 1.05
C GLY A 115 9.15 17.18 0.26
N SER A 116 10.22 17.78 0.80
CA SER A 116 11.59 17.66 0.30
C SER A 116 12.36 16.73 1.23
N ALA A 117 13.49 16.20 0.77
CA ALA A 117 14.47 15.40 1.51
C ALA A 117 15.03 16.05 2.80
N ASN A 118 14.37 17.08 3.35
CA ASN A 118 14.77 17.94 4.46
C ASN A 118 13.90 17.71 5.71
N GLY A 119 13.61 16.46 6.05
CA GLY A 119 13.20 16.07 7.41
C GLY A 119 11.71 15.79 7.66
N GLU A 120 10.81 16.14 6.74
CA GLU A 120 9.41 15.69 6.78
C GLU A 120 9.21 14.44 5.92
N SER A 121 8.37 13.49 6.37
CA SER A 121 8.05 12.33 5.54
C SER A 121 7.36 12.78 4.25
N PRO A 122 7.85 12.39 3.06
CA PRO A 122 7.28 12.84 1.80
C PRO A 122 5.82 12.40 1.70
N VAL A 123 5.01 13.25 1.09
CA VAL A 123 3.65 12.92 0.66
C VAL A 123 3.70 12.55 -0.81
N PHE A 124 3.19 11.38 -1.16
CA PHE A 124 3.30 10.85 -2.51
C PHE A 124 2.03 10.12 -2.96
N THR A 125 1.89 9.91 -4.26
CA THR A 125 0.95 8.95 -4.83
C THR A 125 1.65 7.66 -5.21
N LEU A 126 0.94 6.55 -5.07
CA LEU A 126 1.40 5.23 -5.51
C LEU A 126 0.63 4.85 -6.77
N SER A 127 1.32 4.39 -7.81
CA SER A 127 0.68 3.96 -9.07
C SER A 127 1.26 2.63 -9.56
N ASP A 128 0.46 1.84 -10.27
CA ASP A 128 0.95 0.61 -10.90
C ASP A 128 1.85 0.91 -12.13
N HIS A 129 2.54 -0.11 -12.64
CA HIS A 129 3.36 -0.02 -13.85
C HIS A 129 2.60 0.51 -15.08
N GLN A 130 1.29 0.30 -15.14
CA GLN A 130 0.40 0.76 -16.20
C GLN A 130 -0.07 2.22 -16.02
N GLY A 131 0.32 2.88 -14.93
CA GLY A 131 -0.01 4.27 -14.64
C GLY A 131 -1.33 4.46 -13.90
N ARG A 132 -1.95 3.40 -13.37
CA ARG A 132 -3.15 3.52 -12.56
C ARG A 132 -2.79 3.92 -11.14
N ALA A 133 -3.28 5.07 -10.72
CA ALA A 133 -3.12 5.53 -9.34
C ALA A 133 -3.89 4.64 -8.37
N VAL A 134 -3.30 4.41 -7.19
CA VAL A 134 -3.98 3.82 -6.05
C VAL A 134 -4.96 4.83 -5.49
N GLY A 135 -6.20 4.41 -5.28
CA GLY A 135 -7.19 5.14 -4.52
C GLY A 135 -7.81 4.26 -3.45
N SER A 136 -8.93 4.72 -2.92
CA SER A 136 -9.69 4.01 -1.92
C SER A 136 -11.13 3.75 -2.38
N LEU A 137 -11.65 2.58 -2.03
CA LEU A 137 -13.04 2.19 -2.24
C LEU A 137 -13.62 1.73 -0.91
N THR A 138 -14.69 2.39 -0.47
CA THR A 138 -15.38 2.04 0.76
C THR A 138 -16.58 1.17 0.44
N GLU A 139 -16.60 -0.04 1.01
CA GLU A 139 -17.68 -1.00 0.86
C GLU A 139 -18.32 -1.29 2.21
N ASN A 140 -19.61 -1.58 2.19
CA ASN A 140 -20.35 -2.01 3.36
C ASN A 140 -20.50 -3.53 3.29
N SER A 141 -19.80 -4.26 4.15
CA SER A 141 -20.02 -5.67 4.39
C SER A 141 -21.05 -5.84 5.50
N LEU A 142 -22.03 -6.71 5.27
CA LEU A 142 -22.98 -7.12 6.31
C LEU A 142 -22.29 -7.84 7.47
N ALA A 143 -21.16 -8.51 7.22
CA ALA A 143 -20.42 -9.29 8.21
C ALA A 143 -19.31 -8.49 8.92
N HIS A 144 -18.72 -7.52 8.23
CA HIS A 144 -17.50 -6.84 8.70
C HIS A 144 -17.64 -5.32 8.83
N GLY A 145 -18.87 -4.82 8.67
CA GLY A 145 -19.12 -3.39 8.67
C GLY A 145 -18.50 -2.71 7.45
N GLN A 146 -18.14 -1.44 7.61
CA GLN A 146 -17.56 -0.66 6.54
C GLN A 146 -16.06 -0.96 6.40
N ILE A 147 -15.56 -1.23 5.20
CA ILE A 147 -14.12 -1.41 4.94
C ILE A 147 -13.71 -0.49 3.80
N THR A 148 -12.62 0.23 3.98
CA THR A 148 -12.03 1.08 2.93
C THR A 148 -10.82 0.37 2.35
N TYR A 149 -11.01 -0.32 1.23
CA TYR A 149 -9.94 -1.03 0.53
C TYR A 149 -9.09 -0.08 -0.31
N LEU A 150 -7.80 -0.39 -0.43
CA LEU A 150 -6.96 0.21 -1.45
C LEU A 150 -7.20 -0.48 -2.78
N VAL A 151 -7.43 0.30 -3.83
CA VAL A 151 -7.76 -0.18 -5.16
C VAL A 151 -6.98 0.56 -6.23
N THR A 152 -6.77 -0.09 -7.37
CA THR A 152 -6.31 0.55 -8.60
C THR A 152 -7.34 0.28 -9.68
N SER A 153 -7.75 1.34 -10.37
CA SER A 153 -8.90 1.31 -11.27
C SER A 153 -8.58 2.11 -12.54
N ASP A 154 -9.19 1.71 -13.66
CA ASP A 154 -9.14 2.49 -14.90
C ASP A 154 -9.99 3.78 -14.80
N PHE A 155 -11.00 3.78 -13.91
CA PHE A 155 -11.73 4.97 -13.51
C PHE A 155 -10.97 5.68 -12.40
N LYS A 156 -10.75 7.00 -12.49
CA LYS A 156 -10.01 7.79 -11.48
C LYS A 156 -10.65 7.60 -10.10
N PRO A 157 -10.08 6.76 -9.22
CA PRO A 157 -10.56 6.73 -7.84
C PRO A 157 -10.13 8.04 -7.18
N ASN A 158 -10.71 8.38 -6.02
CA ASN A 158 -10.12 9.42 -5.18
C ASN A 158 -8.69 8.98 -4.85
N VAL A 159 -7.72 9.64 -5.48
CA VAL A 159 -6.31 9.23 -5.43
C VAL A 159 -5.84 9.30 -3.99
N GLN A 160 -5.34 8.17 -3.50
CA GLN A 160 -4.88 8.06 -2.13
C GLN A 160 -3.48 8.65 -2.05
N GLN A 161 -3.31 9.62 -1.17
CA GLN A 161 -2.00 10.13 -0.81
C GLN A 161 -1.44 9.30 0.35
N PHE A 162 -0.15 9.05 0.29
CA PHE A 162 0.56 8.26 1.28
C PHE A 162 1.74 9.03 1.86
N THR A 163 2.14 8.62 3.05
CA THR A 163 3.44 8.95 3.62
C THR A 163 4.11 7.70 4.18
N LEU A 164 5.39 7.81 4.51
CA LEU A 164 6.17 6.71 5.07
C LEU A 164 6.30 6.87 6.59
N ALA A 165 5.97 5.79 7.29
CA ALA A 165 6.27 5.59 8.70
C ALA A 165 7.31 4.47 8.86
N ASP A 166 8.09 4.51 9.94
CA ASP A 166 9.11 3.49 10.26
C ASP A 166 10.08 3.21 9.10
N TYR A 167 10.49 4.25 8.36
CA TYR A 167 11.42 4.12 7.23
C TYR A 167 12.78 3.57 7.67
N GLN A 168 13.25 2.53 6.98
CA GLN A 168 14.55 1.90 7.20
C GLN A 168 15.20 1.58 5.85
N PRO A 169 16.34 2.20 5.49
CA PRO A 169 17.06 1.87 4.26
C PRO A 169 17.67 0.46 4.35
N ILE A 170 17.81 -0.23 3.21
CA ILE A 170 18.36 -1.60 3.11
C ILE A 170 19.33 -1.76 1.95
#